data_AF-A0A5E4J092-F1
#
_entry.id   AF-A0A5E4J092-F1
#
_cell.length_a   1.000
_cell.length_b   1.000
_cell.length_c   1.000
_cell.angle_alpha   90.00
_cell.angle_beta   90.00
_cell.angle_gamma   90.00
#
_symmetry.space_group_name_H-M   'P 1'
#
loop_
_entity.id
_entity.type
_entity.pdbx_description
1 polymer ?
#
loop_
_entity_poly.entity_id
_entity_poly.type
_entity_poly.pdbx_seq_one_letter_code
_entity_poly.pdbx_strand_id
1 'polypeptide(L)'
;MKEYGDVYSLTAIKPDTRLFLSHHEGKRTAEDCIEFFGDIERRRAIDSPIPVFTSDNWDPFEEGLLNIYGFLETLPYCGIGRKPAQMLVPYPNLKYAKVCKKRKNGRLVEVIRRIVYGDPDEIVRLLGIDSGGKINTAYIERLNLTIRNSLARFVRKSMNCSKILGRHTHAMNFFQAWYNFVKPHNSLRLRVDKGRMKWMKRTPEMAEGLTDHVWTIKELMAFRIPIQ
;
A
#
# COMPACT_ATOMS: atom_id res chain seq x y z
N MET A 1 11.38 17.18 -20.11
CA MET A 1 10.35 17.99 -19.42
C MET A 1 10.87 18.35 -18.04
N LYS A 2 10.71 19.61 -17.61
CA LYS A 2 11.21 20.09 -16.31
C LYS A 2 10.24 19.68 -15.20
N GLU A 3 10.47 18.54 -14.57
CA GLU A 3 9.74 18.09 -13.39
C GLU A 3 10.30 18.79 -12.15
N TYR A 4 9.96 20.06 -11.95
CA TYR A 4 10.27 20.78 -10.71
C TYR A 4 9.03 20.89 -9.84
N GLY A 5 9.22 20.81 -8.52
CA GLY A 5 8.19 21.03 -7.51
C GLY A 5 8.03 19.85 -6.54
N ASP A 6 7.09 19.99 -5.61
CA ASP A 6 6.82 18.97 -4.61
C ASP A 6 6.31 17.67 -5.28
N VAL A 7 6.90 16.55 -4.87
CA VAL A 7 6.51 15.19 -5.31
C VAL A 7 6.13 14.41 -4.07
N TYR A 8 5.06 13.64 -4.18
CA TYR A 8 4.55 12.79 -3.12
C TYR A 8 4.72 11.33 -3.51
N SER A 9 5.04 10.49 -2.53
CA SER A 9 5.13 9.03 -2.71
C SER A 9 3.93 8.36 -2.07
N LEU A 10 3.05 7.79 -2.89
CA LEU A 10 2.03 6.83 -2.44
C LEU A 10 2.71 5.50 -2.15
N THR A 11 2.33 4.82 -1.08
CA THR A 11 2.94 3.55 -0.66
C THR A 11 1.89 2.58 -0.18
N ALA A 12 2.01 1.32 -0.58
CA ALA A 12 1.14 0.21 -0.16
C ALA A 12 1.96 -0.84 0.57
N ILE A 13 1.42 -1.34 1.69
CA ILE A 13 2.02 -2.42 2.45
C ILE A 13 0.98 -3.49 2.75
N LYS A 14 1.33 -4.76 2.57
CA LYS A 14 0.53 -5.89 3.08
C LYS A 14 0.88 -6.11 4.55
N PRO A 15 -0.06 -5.91 5.50
CA PRO A 15 0.27 -5.91 6.93
C PRO A 15 0.80 -7.25 7.47
N ASP A 16 0.24 -8.36 6.99
CA ASP A 16 0.49 -9.70 7.54
C ASP A 16 1.96 -10.14 7.38
N THR A 17 2.52 -9.89 6.22
CA THR A 17 3.90 -10.22 5.84
C THR A 17 4.83 -9.02 5.88
N ARG A 18 4.28 -7.82 6.09
CA ARG A 18 4.96 -6.53 5.94
C ARG A 18 5.52 -6.29 4.56
N LEU A 19 5.01 -6.95 3.53
CA LEU A 19 5.47 -6.77 2.16
C LEU A 19 5.24 -5.33 1.71
N PHE A 20 6.32 -4.62 1.36
CA PHE A 20 6.19 -3.35 0.68
C PHE A 20 5.76 -3.64 -0.76
N LEU A 21 4.46 -3.49 -1.03
CA LEU A 21 3.82 -4.03 -2.22
C LEU A 21 4.05 -3.15 -3.44
N SER A 22 3.78 -1.85 -3.32
CA SER A 22 3.88 -0.90 -4.44
C SER A 22 4.13 0.52 -3.92
N HIS A 23 4.75 1.33 -4.75
CA HIS A 23 4.87 2.77 -4.56
C HIS A 23 4.63 3.51 -5.87
N HIS A 24 4.16 4.75 -5.78
CA HIS A 24 3.96 5.63 -6.92
C HIS A 24 4.37 7.05 -6.56
N GLU A 25 5.22 7.67 -7.39
CA GLU A 25 5.66 9.05 -7.21
C GLU A 25 4.88 9.99 -8.13
N GLY A 26 4.16 10.96 -7.56
CA GLY A 26 3.27 11.83 -8.32
C GLY A 26 2.94 13.16 -7.65
N LYS A 27 1.93 13.85 -8.18
CA LYS A 27 1.45 15.15 -7.71
C LYS A 27 0.24 15.06 -6.80
N ARG A 28 -0.16 13.85 -6.38
CA ARG A 28 -1.36 13.58 -5.58
C ARG A 28 -2.63 13.96 -6.35
N THR A 29 -2.77 13.39 -7.53
CA THR A 29 -3.99 13.49 -8.32
C THR A 29 -4.79 12.19 -8.31
N ALA A 30 -5.98 12.20 -8.92
CA ALA A 30 -6.78 10.99 -9.09
C ALA A 30 -6.09 10.02 -10.05
N GLU A 31 -5.47 10.52 -11.12
CA GLU A 31 -4.71 9.74 -12.09
C GLU A 31 -3.55 8.98 -11.43
N ASP A 32 -2.81 9.65 -10.53
CA ASP A 32 -1.77 9.01 -9.72
C ASP A 32 -2.31 7.83 -8.90
N CYS A 33 -3.53 7.96 -8.37
CA CYS A 33 -4.16 6.89 -7.60
C CYS A 33 -4.60 5.74 -8.50
N ILE A 34 -5.09 6.02 -9.71
CA ILE A 34 -5.45 5.00 -10.70
C ILE A 34 -4.22 4.18 -11.10
N GLU A 35 -3.10 4.83 -11.41
CA GLU A 35 -1.85 4.14 -11.73
C GLU A 35 -1.34 3.30 -10.55
N PHE A 36 -1.40 3.86 -9.34
CA PHE A 36 -1.00 3.17 -8.11
C PHE A 36 -1.84 1.92 -7.81
N PHE A 37 -3.17 2.02 -7.86
CA PHE A 37 -4.04 0.86 -7.66
C PHE A 37 -3.97 -0.14 -8.81
N GLY A 38 -3.74 0.34 -10.05
CA GLY A 38 -3.47 -0.52 -11.20
C GLY A 38 -2.17 -1.33 -11.04
N ASP A 39 -1.12 -0.75 -10.44
CA ASP A 39 0.09 -1.50 -10.10
C ASP A 39 -0.15 -2.55 -9.02
N ILE A 40 -0.94 -2.23 -8.00
CA ILE A 40 -1.35 -3.19 -6.97
C ILE A 40 -2.13 -4.36 -7.59
N GLU A 41 -3.06 -4.07 -8.49
CA GLU A 41 -3.87 -5.08 -9.15
C GLU A 41 -3.04 -6.01 -10.04
N ARG A 42 -2.09 -5.46 -10.80
CA ARG A 42 -1.16 -6.26 -11.63
C ARG A 42 -0.28 -7.21 -10.82
N ARG A 43 0.01 -6.88 -9.56
CA ARG A 43 0.80 -7.73 -8.65
C ARG A 43 -0.05 -8.78 -7.93
N ARG A 44 -1.37 -8.72 -8.05
CA ARG A 44 -2.27 -9.69 -7.43
C ARG A 44 -2.40 -10.93 -8.30
N ALA A 45 -2.49 -12.10 -7.68
CA ALA A 45 -2.91 -13.30 -8.38
C ALA A 45 -4.37 -13.17 -8.84
N ILE A 46 -4.68 -13.64 -10.06
CA ILE A 46 -6.02 -13.55 -10.66
C ILE A 46 -7.07 -14.24 -9.77
N ASP A 47 -6.71 -15.37 -9.18
CA ASP A 47 -7.61 -16.18 -8.34
C ASP A 47 -7.72 -15.68 -6.90
N SER A 48 -6.95 -14.66 -6.51
CA SER A 48 -7.01 -14.09 -5.17
C SER A 48 -8.26 -13.22 -5.02
N PRO A 49 -8.96 -13.29 -3.87
CA PRO A 49 -10.03 -12.35 -3.57
C PRO A 49 -9.51 -10.90 -3.55
N ILE A 50 -10.42 -9.95 -3.83
CA ILE A 50 -10.11 -8.52 -3.73
C ILE A 50 -9.70 -8.22 -2.29
N PRO A 51 -8.55 -7.55 -2.07
CA PRO A 51 -8.07 -7.25 -0.73
C PRO A 51 -8.93 -6.19 -0.05
N VAL A 52 -8.88 -6.17 1.28
CA VAL A 52 -9.47 -5.08 2.07
C VAL A 52 -8.52 -3.90 2.08
N PHE A 53 -8.97 -2.76 1.57
CA PHE A 53 -8.17 -1.55 1.54
C PHE A 53 -8.38 -0.69 2.79
N THR A 54 -7.27 -0.19 3.34
CA THR A 54 -7.30 0.76 4.45
C THR A 54 -6.34 1.91 4.17
N SER A 55 -6.82 3.15 4.23
CA SER A 55 -6.00 4.33 3.99
C SER A 55 -6.24 5.43 5.03
N ASP A 56 -5.48 6.52 4.90
CA ASP A 56 -5.82 7.78 5.57
C ASP A 56 -7.01 8.47 4.86
N ASN A 57 -7.44 9.58 5.45
CA ASN A 57 -8.59 10.34 4.96
C ASN A 57 -8.22 11.23 3.77
N TRP A 58 -8.03 10.63 2.60
CA TRP A 58 -7.77 11.33 1.34
C TRP A 58 -8.73 10.85 0.25
N ASP A 59 -9.45 11.79 -0.36
CA ASP A 59 -10.59 11.50 -1.25
C ASP A 59 -10.21 10.87 -2.60
N PRO A 60 -9.08 11.24 -3.25
CA PRO A 60 -8.66 10.61 -4.51
C PRO A 60 -8.45 9.09 -4.45
N PHE A 61 -8.26 8.51 -3.25
CA PHE A 61 -8.23 7.05 -3.12
C PHE A 61 -9.57 6.38 -3.40
N GLU A 62 -10.70 7.04 -3.10
CA GLU A 62 -12.03 6.52 -3.45
C GLU A 62 -12.18 6.43 -4.96
N GLU A 63 -11.78 7.48 -5.66
CA GLU A 63 -11.85 7.57 -7.12
C GLU A 63 -10.90 6.57 -7.79
N GLY A 64 -9.66 6.47 -7.30
CA GLY A 64 -8.69 5.49 -7.81
C GLY A 64 -9.17 4.04 -7.63
N LEU A 65 -9.72 3.71 -6.46
CA LEU A 65 -10.28 2.39 -6.22
C LEU A 65 -11.50 2.11 -7.10
N LEU A 66 -12.39 3.10 -7.26
CA LEU A 66 -13.59 2.95 -8.07
C LEU A 66 -13.26 2.74 -9.56
N ASN A 67 -12.21 3.37 -10.07
CA ASN A 67 -11.73 3.18 -11.45
C ASN A 67 -11.15 1.79 -11.71
N ILE A 68 -10.49 1.17 -10.74
CA ILE A 68 -9.89 -0.16 -10.89
C ILE A 68 -10.87 -1.28 -10.53
N TYR A 69 -11.67 -1.08 -9.48
CA TYR A 69 -12.57 -2.07 -8.89
C TYR A 69 -14.04 -1.69 -9.06
N GLY A 70 -14.36 -1.03 -10.17
CA GLY A 70 -15.73 -0.67 -10.52
C GLY A 70 -16.09 -1.14 -11.92
N PHE A 71 -17.39 -1.12 -12.20
CA PHE A 71 -17.96 -1.41 -13.51
C PHE A 71 -18.97 -0.33 -13.88
N LEU A 72 -19.21 -0.17 -15.18
CA LEU A 72 -20.21 0.77 -15.68
C LEU A 72 -21.60 0.14 -15.56
N GLU A 73 -22.46 0.76 -14.76
CA GLU A 73 -23.85 0.37 -14.63
C GLU A 73 -24.75 1.48 -15.20
N THR A 74 -25.79 1.06 -15.93
CA THR A 74 -26.85 1.97 -16.38
C THR A 74 -28.05 1.76 -15.48
N LEU A 75 -28.48 2.81 -14.76
CA LEU A 75 -29.67 2.72 -13.93
C LEU A 75 -30.90 2.38 -14.79
N PRO A 76 -31.84 1.57 -14.27
CA PRO A 76 -33.06 1.25 -15.00
C PRO A 76 -33.83 2.52 -15.32
N TYR A 77 -34.18 2.69 -16.60
CA TYR A 77 -34.88 3.88 -17.08
C TYR A 77 -36.36 3.82 -16.68
N CYS A 78 -36.80 4.76 -15.84
CA CYS A 78 -38.19 4.85 -15.38
C CYS A 78 -39.17 5.45 -16.41
N GLY A 79 -38.79 5.53 -17.69
CA GLY A 79 -39.69 5.94 -18.79
C GLY A 79 -39.82 7.45 -19.01
N ILE A 80 -39.45 8.29 -18.04
CA ILE A 80 -39.64 9.75 -18.09
C ILE A 80 -38.29 10.47 -18.15
N GLY A 81 -38.13 11.36 -19.14
CA GLY A 81 -36.97 12.26 -19.25
C GLY A 81 -35.78 11.70 -20.04
N ARG A 82 -34.58 12.21 -19.75
CA ARG A 82 -33.35 11.76 -20.42
C ARG A 82 -32.96 10.39 -19.87
N LYS A 83 -32.58 9.46 -20.77
CA LYS A 83 -32.01 8.16 -20.35
C LYS A 83 -30.83 8.40 -19.40
N PRO A 84 -30.76 7.69 -18.25
CA PRO A 84 -29.69 7.88 -17.29
C PRO A 84 -28.35 7.60 -17.94
N ALA A 85 -27.37 8.45 -17.63
CA ALA A 85 -26.00 8.22 -18.03
C ALA A 85 -25.44 6.99 -17.30
N GLN A 86 -24.47 6.34 -17.92
CA GLN A 86 -23.72 5.29 -17.25
C GLN A 86 -22.96 5.90 -16.07
N MET A 87 -22.98 5.18 -14.95
CA MET A 87 -22.26 5.57 -13.75
C MET A 87 -21.32 4.43 -13.36
N LEU A 88 -20.14 4.81 -12.88
CA LEU A 88 -19.19 3.86 -12.36
C LEU A 88 -19.60 3.46 -10.94
N VAL A 89 -19.86 2.17 -10.73
CA VAL A 89 -20.27 1.60 -9.45
C VAL A 89 -19.21 0.61 -8.96
N PRO A 90 -18.94 0.55 -7.64
CA PRO A 90 -17.93 -0.37 -7.11
C PRO A 90 -18.40 -1.82 -7.23
N TYR A 91 -17.46 -2.76 -7.39
CA TYR A 91 -17.79 -4.18 -7.32
C TYR A 91 -18.39 -4.53 -5.94
N PRO A 92 -19.40 -5.42 -5.86
CA PRO A 92 -20.05 -5.76 -4.60
C PRO A 92 -19.11 -6.31 -3.52
N ASN A 93 -18.01 -6.94 -3.92
CA ASN A 93 -17.00 -7.50 -3.05
C ASN A 93 -15.86 -6.52 -2.69
N LEU A 94 -15.85 -5.29 -3.22
CA LEU A 94 -14.86 -4.26 -2.86
C LEU A 94 -15.08 -3.80 -1.42
N LYS A 95 -14.01 -3.86 -0.63
CA LYS A 95 -14.02 -3.44 0.78
C LYS A 95 -13.00 -2.34 1.00
N TYR A 96 -13.44 -1.21 1.52
CA TYR A 96 -12.58 -0.06 1.76
C TYR A 96 -12.98 0.72 3.01
N ALA A 97 -12.00 1.00 3.86
CA ALA A 97 -12.16 1.79 5.07
C ALA A 97 -11.11 2.92 5.16
N LYS A 98 -11.59 4.12 5.52
CA LYS A 98 -10.78 5.30 5.82
C LYS A 98 -10.52 5.43 7.32
N VAL A 99 -9.29 5.77 7.68
CA VAL A 99 -8.89 6.12 9.04
C VAL A 99 -8.72 7.63 9.16
N CYS A 100 -9.68 8.29 9.80
CA CYS A 100 -9.71 9.72 10.02
C CYS A 100 -9.17 10.08 11.40
N LYS A 101 -8.04 10.79 11.45
CA LYS A 101 -7.42 11.23 12.70
C LYS A 101 -7.86 12.65 13.05
N LYS A 102 -8.67 12.82 14.09
CA LYS A 102 -9.06 14.14 14.60
C LYS A 102 -7.97 14.66 15.53
N ARG A 103 -7.40 15.81 15.21
CA ARG A 103 -6.37 16.47 16.02
C ARG A 103 -6.90 17.77 16.59
N LYS A 104 -6.58 18.05 17.86
CA LYS A 104 -6.83 19.34 18.52
C LYS A 104 -5.52 19.81 19.15
N ASN A 105 -5.11 21.04 18.86
CA ASN A 105 -3.84 21.63 19.33
C ASN A 105 -2.61 20.74 19.07
N GLY A 106 -2.54 20.14 17.88
CA GLY A 106 -1.42 19.25 17.48
C GLY A 106 -1.44 17.85 18.10
N ARG A 107 -2.28 17.58 19.10
CA ARG A 107 -2.44 16.24 19.72
C ARG A 107 -3.55 15.45 19.03
N LEU A 108 -3.35 14.14 18.91
CA LEU A 108 -4.37 13.22 18.42
C LEU A 108 -5.43 13.05 19.51
N VAL A 109 -6.68 13.41 19.21
CA VAL A 109 -7.81 13.31 20.15
C VAL A 109 -8.60 12.04 19.87
N GLU A 110 -8.80 11.73 18.59
CA GLU A 110 -9.71 10.66 18.18
C GLU A 110 -9.27 10.04 16.86
N VAL A 111 -9.52 8.74 16.71
CA VAL A 111 -9.34 8.01 15.47
C VAL A 111 -10.71 7.48 15.06
N ILE A 112 -11.33 8.15 14.10
CA ILE A 112 -12.63 7.80 13.52
C ILE A 112 -12.36 6.86 12.35
N ARG A 113 -13.07 5.73 12.30
CA ARG A 113 -13.00 4.78 11.19
C ARG A 113 -14.27 4.92 10.38
N ARG A 114 -14.13 5.19 9.07
CA ARG A 114 -15.26 5.33 8.15
C ARG A 114 -15.18 4.23 7.12
N ILE A 115 -16.22 3.41 7.05
CA ILE A 115 -16.37 2.40 6.01
C ILE A 115 -16.98 3.10 4.79
N VAL A 116 -16.34 2.93 3.63
CA VAL A 116 -16.75 3.57 2.38
C VAL A 116 -17.41 2.55 1.46
N TYR A 117 -16.76 1.39 1.27
CA TYR A 117 -17.29 0.29 0.47
C TYR A 117 -17.29 -1.00 1.28
N GLY A 118 -18.31 -1.84 1.07
CA GLY A 118 -18.51 -3.13 1.72
C GLY A 118 -19.42 -3.09 2.96
N ASP A 119 -19.81 -4.28 3.42
CA ASP A 119 -20.62 -4.46 4.62
C ASP A 119 -19.79 -4.18 5.89
N PRO A 120 -20.26 -3.30 6.80
CA PRO A 120 -19.61 -3.03 8.07
C PRO A 120 -19.27 -4.27 8.88
N ASP A 121 -20.20 -5.23 8.99
CA ASP A 121 -20.02 -6.40 9.86
C ASP A 121 -18.93 -7.33 9.32
N GLU A 122 -18.86 -7.49 8.00
CA GLU A 122 -17.82 -8.28 7.34
C GLU A 122 -16.43 -7.63 7.51
N ILE A 123 -16.33 -6.31 7.39
CA ILE A 123 -15.07 -5.57 7.53
C ILE A 123 -14.56 -5.64 8.97
N VAL A 124 -15.46 -5.52 9.96
CA VAL A 124 -15.14 -5.65 11.38
C VAL A 124 -14.59 -7.04 11.70
N ARG A 125 -15.23 -8.10 11.17
CA ARG A 125 -14.76 -9.49 11.29
C ARG A 125 -13.40 -9.71 10.63
N LEU A 126 -13.23 -9.28 9.38
CA LEU A 126 -11.99 -9.47 8.61
C LEU A 126 -10.80 -8.74 9.22
N LEU A 127 -11.03 -7.55 9.79
CA LEU A 127 -9.99 -6.78 10.47
C LEU A 127 -9.79 -7.22 11.93
N GLY A 128 -10.46 -8.31 12.34
CA GLY A 128 -10.34 -8.94 13.64
C GLY A 128 -10.70 -7.99 14.78
N ILE A 129 -11.56 -7.00 14.54
CA ILE A 129 -11.90 -5.96 15.52
C ILE A 129 -12.58 -6.58 16.75
N ASP A 130 -13.41 -7.60 16.52
CA ASP A 130 -14.10 -8.36 17.56
C ASP A 130 -13.13 -9.12 18.48
N SER A 131 -11.93 -9.45 17.99
CA SER A 131 -10.85 -10.11 18.73
C SER A 131 -9.84 -9.11 19.33
N GLY A 132 -10.20 -7.82 19.40
CA GLY A 132 -9.32 -6.75 19.90
C GLY A 132 -8.40 -6.14 18.83
N GLY A 133 -8.56 -6.54 17.57
CA GLY A 133 -7.92 -5.93 16.41
C GLY A 133 -8.38 -4.48 16.20
N LYS A 134 -7.55 -3.67 15.54
CA LYS A 134 -7.89 -2.29 15.20
C LYS A 134 -7.44 -2.03 13.77
N ILE A 135 -8.36 -1.55 12.92
CA ILE A 135 -7.98 -0.91 11.65
C ILE A 135 -7.01 0.21 12.01
N ASN A 136 -5.74 0.04 11.67
CA ASN A 136 -4.69 0.98 12.03
C ASN A 136 -3.66 1.06 10.91
N THR A 137 -3.35 2.29 10.54
CA THR A 137 -2.30 2.68 9.60
C THR A 137 -0.89 2.59 10.21
N ALA A 138 -0.71 1.99 11.39
CA ALA A 138 0.58 1.90 12.08
C ALA A 138 1.67 1.20 11.24
N TYR A 139 1.30 0.19 10.44
CA TYR A 139 2.25 -0.49 9.56
C TYR A 139 2.75 0.42 8.44
N ILE A 140 1.84 1.14 7.76
CA ILE A 140 2.22 2.08 6.71
C ILE A 140 2.96 3.29 7.27
N GLU A 141 2.58 3.77 8.46
CA GLU A 141 3.30 4.84 9.15
C GLU A 141 4.74 4.44 9.52
N ARG A 142 4.94 3.20 9.97
CA ARG A 142 6.27 2.65 10.24
C ARG A 142 7.07 2.49 8.95
N LEU A 143 6.45 2.06 7.85
CA LEU A 143 7.11 2.01 6.55
C LEU A 143 7.56 3.40 6.12
N ASN A 144 6.67 4.39 6.15
CA ASN A 144 6.97 5.78 5.83
C ASN A 144 8.09 6.36 6.70
N LEU A 145 8.14 6.00 7.98
CA LEU A 145 9.27 6.36 8.85
C LEU A 145 10.57 5.67 8.40
N THR A 146 10.50 4.39 8.05
CA THR A 146 11.67 3.63 7.58
C THR A 146 12.23 4.22 6.29
N ILE A 147 11.37 4.57 5.33
CA ILE A 147 11.73 5.26 4.07
C ILE A 147 12.46 6.56 4.40
N ARG A 148 11.86 7.42 5.23
CA ARG A 148 12.44 8.73 5.59
C ARG A 148 13.79 8.62 6.29
N ASN A 149 13.99 7.59 7.11
CA ASN A 149 15.26 7.37 7.81
C ASN A 149 16.33 6.74 6.92
N SER A 150 15.94 5.95 5.92
CA SER A 150 16.88 5.19 5.10
C SER A 150 17.31 5.95 3.84
N LEU A 151 16.44 6.82 3.32
CA LEU A 151 16.68 7.56 2.09
C LEU A 151 16.90 9.03 2.39
N ALA A 152 18.14 9.49 2.24
CA ALA A 152 18.54 10.88 2.45
C ALA A 152 17.73 11.90 1.60
N ARG A 153 17.12 11.43 0.50
CA ARG A 153 16.26 12.21 -0.40
C ARG A 153 15.00 12.76 0.28
N PHE A 154 14.52 12.10 1.35
CA PHE A 154 13.34 12.52 2.11
C PHE A 154 13.70 13.41 3.31
N VAL A 155 14.99 13.69 3.54
CA VAL A 155 15.42 14.58 4.62
C VAL A 155 15.11 16.03 4.22
N ARG A 156 14.33 16.71 5.07
CA ARG A 156 13.93 18.10 4.87
C ARG A 156 15.16 19.03 4.82
N LYS A 157 15.20 19.95 3.85
CA LYS A 157 16.29 20.91 3.64
C LYS A 157 17.68 20.26 3.46
N SER A 158 17.74 19.10 2.82
CA SER A 158 18.98 18.44 2.44
C SER A 158 19.39 18.79 1.00
N MET A 159 20.70 18.72 0.70
CA MET A 159 21.22 18.80 -0.66
C MET A 159 21.00 17.51 -1.46
N ASN A 160 20.56 16.42 -0.81
CA ASN A 160 20.40 15.09 -1.42
C ASN A 160 19.06 14.88 -2.12
N CYS A 161 18.35 15.94 -2.52
CA CYS A 161 17.07 15.81 -3.22
C CYS A 161 17.24 15.28 -4.65
N SER A 162 16.21 14.61 -5.17
CA SER A 162 16.14 14.24 -6.59
C SER A 162 15.70 15.44 -7.42
N LYS A 163 16.40 15.72 -8.51
CA LYS A 163 16.04 16.76 -9.50
C LYS A 163 15.23 16.23 -10.69
N ILE A 164 15.08 14.91 -10.79
CA ILE A 164 14.44 14.19 -11.90
C ILE A 164 13.59 13.08 -11.27
N LEU A 165 12.33 12.92 -11.68
CA LEU A 165 11.41 11.94 -11.10
C LEU A 165 11.92 10.52 -11.29
N GLY A 166 12.36 10.15 -12.51
CA GLY A 166 12.89 8.80 -12.78
C GLY A 166 14.04 8.38 -11.84
N ARG A 167 14.94 9.31 -11.47
CA ARG A 167 16.01 9.03 -10.49
C ARG A 167 15.47 8.84 -9.07
N HIS A 168 14.37 9.50 -8.73
CA HIS A 168 13.67 9.29 -7.47
C HIS A 168 13.01 7.92 -7.42
N THR A 169 12.26 7.57 -8.47
CA THR A 169 11.60 6.27 -8.62
C THR A 169 12.60 5.13 -8.59
N HIS A 170 13.75 5.22 -9.28
CA HIS A 170 14.79 4.18 -9.19
C HIS A 170 15.34 3.99 -7.77
N ALA A 171 15.46 5.08 -6.99
CA ALA A 171 15.88 4.98 -5.59
C ALA A 171 14.81 4.29 -4.72
N MET A 172 13.52 4.53 -5.01
CA MET A 172 12.42 3.85 -4.33
C MET A 172 12.30 2.39 -4.74
N ASN A 173 12.47 2.06 -6.04
CA ASN A 173 12.55 0.67 -6.52
C ASN A 173 13.66 -0.10 -5.80
N PHE A 174 14.86 0.49 -5.70
CA PHE A 174 15.96 -0.13 -4.98
C PHE A 174 15.66 -0.29 -3.49
N PHE A 175 15.07 0.72 -2.86
CA PHE A 175 14.68 0.64 -1.45
C PHE A 175 13.62 -0.43 -1.21
N GLN A 176 12.62 -0.54 -2.09
CA GLN A 176 11.59 -1.58 -2.04
C GLN A 176 12.24 -2.96 -2.11
N ALA A 177 13.10 -3.19 -3.12
CA ALA A 177 13.82 -4.44 -3.29
C ALA A 177 14.69 -4.79 -2.07
N TRP A 178 15.45 -3.82 -1.55
CA TRP A 178 16.25 -4.03 -0.33
C TRP A 178 15.40 -4.32 0.91
N TYR A 179 14.30 -3.60 1.09
CA TYR A 179 13.38 -3.79 2.21
C TYR A 179 12.76 -5.19 2.19
N ASN A 180 12.35 -5.64 1.01
CA ASN A 180 11.63 -6.88 0.78
C ASN A 180 12.54 -8.13 0.80
N PHE A 181 13.71 -8.07 0.16
CA PHE A 181 14.60 -9.24 -0.01
C PHE A 181 15.75 -9.31 0.99
N VAL A 182 16.34 -8.17 1.36
CA VAL A 182 17.62 -8.13 2.09
C VAL A 182 17.42 -7.88 3.58
N LYS A 183 16.47 -7.02 3.96
CA LYS A 183 16.30 -6.58 5.35
C LYS A 183 15.40 -7.54 6.14
N PRO A 184 15.89 -8.21 7.21
CA PRO A 184 15.02 -9.01 8.07
C PRO A 184 14.20 -8.17 9.04
N HIS A 185 12.98 -8.61 9.35
CA HIS A 185 12.05 -7.91 10.25
C HIS A 185 11.82 -8.68 11.54
N ASN A 186 11.94 -8.00 12.69
CA ASN A 186 11.85 -8.65 14.00
C ASN A 186 10.49 -9.33 14.26
N SER A 187 9.42 -8.77 13.72
CA SER A 187 8.07 -9.32 13.85
C SER A 187 7.78 -10.54 12.98
N LEU A 188 8.59 -10.75 11.94
CA LEU A 188 8.43 -11.88 11.02
C LEU A 188 9.26 -13.08 11.48
N ARG A 189 10.02 -12.93 12.57
CA ARG A 189 10.86 -14.00 13.09
C ARG A 189 10.01 -15.18 13.52
N LEU A 190 10.39 -16.38 13.10
CA LEU A 190 9.78 -17.61 13.57
C LEU A 190 10.60 -18.18 14.71
N ARG A 191 9.93 -18.73 15.72
CA ARG A 191 10.60 -19.47 16.78
C ARG A 191 11.00 -20.83 16.23
N VAL A 192 12.29 -21.11 16.27
CA VAL A 192 12.87 -22.41 15.94
C VAL A 192 13.76 -22.71 17.12
N ASP A 193 13.33 -23.59 18.03
CA ASP A 193 14.09 -23.90 19.25
C ASP A 193 15.22 -24.90 18.93
N LYS A 194 16.17 -24.48 18.06
CA LYS A 194 17.30 -25.29 17.60
C LYS A 194 18.56 -24.88 18.38
N GLY A 195 18.69 -25.40 19.60
CA GLY A 195 19.86 -25.19 20.46
C GLY A 195 20.08 -23.71 20.80
N ARG A 196 21.20 -23.13 20.35
CA ARG A 196 21.54 -21.71 20.59
C ARG A 196 20.74 -20.74 19.71
N MET A 197 20.17 -21.20 18.61
CA MET A 197 19.36 -20.37 17.72
C MET A 197 17.89 -20.53 18.13
N LYS A 198 17.30 -19.49 18.73
CA LYS A 198 15.89 -19.46 19.15
C LYS A 198 14.94 -18.88 18.10
N TRP A 199 15.48 -18.07 17.18
CA TRP A 199 14.71 -17.29 16.21
C TRP A 199 15.32 -17.38 14.83
N MET A 200 14.50 -17.75 13.84
CA MET A 200 14.84 -17.63 12.41
C MET A 200 14.46 -16.25 11.93
N LYS A 201 15.42 -15.53 11.33
CA LYS A 201 15.18 -14.24 10.70
C LYS A 201 14.41 -14.46 9.39
N ARG A 202 13.43 -13.61 9.12
CA ARG A 202 12.68 -13.57 7.85
C ARG A 202 12.58 -12.16 7.31
N THR A 203 12.62 -12.04 6.00
CA THR A 203 12.28 -10.81 5.25
C THR A 203 10.80 -10.86 4.83
N PRO A 204 10.23 -9.74 4.35
CA PRO A 204 8.87 -9.75 3.82
C PRO A 204 8.64 -10.75 2.68
N GLU A 205 9.59 -10.90 1.75
CA GLU A 205 9.49 -11.86 0.64
C GLU A 205 9.53 -13.32 1.13
N MET A 206 10.35 -13.60 2.16
CA MET A 206 10.30 -14.90 2.84
C MET A 206 8.98 -15.12 3.56
N ALA A 207 8.33 -14.07 4.05
CA ALA A 207 7.03 -14.16 4.70
C ALA A 207 5.90 -14.49 3.71
N GLU A 208 5.99 -13.97 2.49
CA GLU A 208 5.11 -14.30 1.37
C GLU A 208 5.42 -15.65 0.71
N GLY A 209 6.62 -16.21 0.93
CA GLY A 209 7.04 -17.46 0.31
C GLY A 209 7.60 -17.29 -1.11
N LEU A 210 7.96 -16.07 -1.50
CA LEU A 210 8.58 -15.76 -2.79
C LEU A 210 10.08 -16.09 -2.81
N THR A 211 10.70 -16.21 -1.63
CA THR A 211 12.07 -16.70 -1.46
C THR A 211 12.20 -17.48 -0.15
N ASP A 212 13.20 -18.36 -0.06
CA ASP A 212 13.46 -19.25 1.06
C ASP A 212 14.59 -18.76 1.99
N HIS A 213 15.27 -17.67 1.63
CA HIS A 213 16.42 -17.16 2.38
C HIS A 213 16.49 -15.62 2.36
N VAL A 214 17.37 -15.07 3.21
CA VAL A 214 17.64 -13.63 3.24
C VAL A 214 18.71 -13.32 2.19
N TRP A 215 18.39 -12.44 1.25
CA TRP A 215 19.29 -12.11 0.16
C TRP A 215 20.44 -11.24 0.64
N THR A 216 21.58 -11.36 -0.03
CA THR A 216 22.66 -10.37 0.09
C THR A 216 22.45 -9.21 -0.88
N ILE A 217 23.08 -8.05 -0.62
CA ILE A 217 23.05 -6.93 -1.59
C ILE A 217 23.70 -7.36 -2.91
N LYS A 218 24.76 -8.18 -2.86
CA LYS A 218 25.43 -8.68 -4.07
C LYS A 218 24.49 -9.51 -4.92
N GLU A 219 23.76 -10.42 -4.28
CA GLU A 219 22.75 -11.26 -4.94
C GLU A 219 21.63 -10.42 -5.54
N LEU A 220 21.08 -9.47 -4.78
CA LEU A 220 20.04 -8.56 -5.28
C LEU A 220 20.48 -7.82 -6.55
N MET A 221 21.73 -7.36 -6.61
CA MET A 221 22.27 -6.64 -7.77
C MET A 221 22.67 -7.55 -8.93
N ALA A 222 23.00 -8.81 -8.67
CA ALA A 222 23.43 -9.77 -9.69
C ALA A 222 22.27 -10.60 -10.26
N PHE A 223 21.12 -10.58 -9.60
CA PHE A 223 19.95 -11.35 -10.01
C PHE A 223 19.47 -10.92 -11.39
N ARG A 224 19.42 -11.87 -12.31
CA ARG A 224 18.88 -11.67 -13.66
C ARG A 224 17.42 -12.05 -13.63
N ILE A 225 16.57 -11.10 -13.98
CA ILE A 225 15.13 -11.33 -14.12
C ILE A 225 14.96 -12.37 -15.23
N PRO A 226 14.33 -13.53 -14.95
CA PRO A 226 13.99 -14.48 -15.98
C PRO A 226 13.11 -13.76 -17.02
N ILE A 227 13.48 -13.85 -18.29
CA ILE A 227 12.64 -13.33 -19.36
C ILE A 227 11.38 -14.21 -19.37
N GLN A 228 10.24 -13.64 -18.98
CA GLN A 228 8.92 -14.25 -19.11
C GLN A 228 8.36 -14.02 -20.51
#